data_AF-A0A1D8NV75-F1
#
_entry.id   AF-A0A1D8NV75-F1
#
_cell.length_a   1.000
_cell.length_b   1.000
_cell.length_c   1.000
_cell.angle_alpha   90.00
_cell.angle_beta   90.00
_cell.angle_gamma   90.00
#
_symmetry.space_group_name_H-M   'P 1'
#
loop_
_entity.id
_entity.type
_entity.pdbx_description
1 polymer ?
#
loop_
_entity_poly.entity_id
_entity_poly.type
_entity_poly.pdbx_seq_one_letter_code
_entity_poly.pdbx_strand_id
1 'polypeptide(L)'
;MAGSRARFKGSKIDEPFVALKRSVFEAPAFTALSPHACKLLLELMSQYKGDNNGNLTVAMSILSKRGWRSRQTVWRCKGELIRAGFVYLTRKGHMPSTCDLLALTWFPLDVSPKFDPEALACFEAKAYRAKTPLAMPNIPAKRDWTLPGGGRLPVSKTQGDAHG
;
A
#
# COMPACT_ATOMS: atom_id res chain seq x y z
N MET A 1 -1.56 35.41 9.23
CA MET A 1 -0.88 34.74 10.35
C MET A 1 -0.31 33.40 9.87
N ALA A 2 0.93 33.36 9.40
CA ALA A 2 1.57 32.12 8.94
C ALA A 2 2.33 31.48 10.11
N GLY A 3 1.84 30.35 10.61
CA GLY A 3 2.52 29.58 11.65
C GLY A 3 3.80 28.95 11.11
N SER A 4 4.94 29.58 11.38
CA SER A 4 6.27 28.96 11.29
C SER A 4 6.30 27.75 12.23
N ARG A 5 6.28 26.54 11.66
CA ARG A 5 6.60 25.33 12.44
C ARG A 5 8.12 25.25 12.58
N ALA A 6 8.57 25.07 13.81
CA ALA A 6 9.98 24.93 14.16
C ALA A 6 10.70 23.94 13.23
N ARG A 7 11.86 24.34 12.70
CA ARG A 7 12.77 23.45 11.97
C ARG A 7 13.01 22.20 12.82
N PHE A 8 13.07 21.03 12.18
CA PHE A 8 13.48 19.81 12.85
C PHE A 8 14.83 20.08 13.55
N LYS A 9 14.82 20.07 14.89
CA LYS A 9 16.02 20.34 15.70
C LYS A 9 16.86 19.06 15.69
N GLY A 10 17.71 18.90 14.69
CA GLY A 10 18.58 17.73 14.64
C GLY A 10 19.35 17.57 13.33
N SER A 11 20.67 17.59 13.48
CA SER A 11 21.70 16.87 12.73
C SER A 11 21.76 17.07 11.21
N LYS A 12 22.94 17.48 10.72
CA LYS A 12 23.28 17.29 9.31
C LYS A 12 23.17 15.79 9.03
N ILE A 13 22.23 15.41 8.16
CA ILE A 13 22.16 14.06 7.59
C ILE A 13 23.11 14.11 6.39
N ASP A 14 24.19 13.34 6.44
CA ASP A 14 25.25 13.33 5.40
C ASP A 14 24.97 12.30 4.29
N GLU A 15 23.79 11.67 4.30
CA GLU A 15 23.36 10.69 3.32
C GLU A 15 22.00 11.05 2.71
N PRO A 16 21.70 10.57 1.48
CA PRO A 16 20.39 10.76 0.88
C PRO A 16 19.30 10.12 1.74
N PHE A 17 18.22 10.85 2.00
CA PHE A 17 17.08 10.37 2.77
C PHE A 17 15.76 10.62 2.04
N VAL A 18 14.76 9.80 2.35
CA VAL A 18 13.38 10.01 1.92
C VAL A 18 12.55 10.47 3.09
N ALA A 19 11.90 11.64 2.95
CA ALA A 19 11.09 12.21 4.01
C ALA A 19 9.73 11.50 4.12
N LEU A 20 9.41 11.02 5.33
CA LEU A 20 8.05 10.58 5.67
C LEU A 20 7.40 11.62 6.57
N LYS A 21 6.32 12.26 6.09
CA LYS A 21 5.63 13.31 6.84
C LYS A 21 4.92 12.71 8.05
N ARG A 22 4.99 13.37 9.22
CA ARG A 22 4.31 12.93 10.46
C ARG A 22 2.82 12.61 10.25
N SER A 23 2.14 13.40 9.41
CA SER A 23 0.73 13.21 9.09
C SER A 23 0.40 11.87 8.41
N VAL A 24 1.37 11.23 7.76
CA VAL A 24 1.20 9.89 7.19
C VAL A 24 0.99 8.88 8.31
N PHE A 25 1.82 8.95 9.35
CA PHE A 25 1.71 8.06 10.49
C PHE A 25 0.51 8.35 11.40
N GLU A 26 0.07 9.61 11.46
CA GLU A 26 -1.10 10.03 12.24
C GLU A 26 -2.42 9.64 11.55
N ALA A 27 -2.37 9.25 10.27
CA ALA A 27 -3.55 8.84 9.54
C ALA A 27 -4.06 7.47 10.05
N PRO A 28 -5.35 7.33 10.38
CA PRO A 28 -5.93 6.03 10.77
C PRO A 28 -5.72 4.95 9.70
N ALA A 29 -5.66 5.34 8.43
CA ALA A 29 -5.37 4.45 7.32
C ALA A 29 -4.00 3.75 7.46
N PHE A 30 -3.00 4.41 8.07
CA PHE A 30 -1.67 3.84 8.26
C PHE A 30 -1.69 2.71 9.29
N THR A 31 -2.39 2.90 10.40
CA THR A 31 -2.53 1.87 11.45
C THR A 31 -3.33 0.65 10.97
N ALA A 32 -4.20 0.84 9.98
CA ALA A 32 -4.98 -0.23 9.37
C ALA A 32 -4.23 -1.02 8.28
N LEU A 33 -3.04 -0.56 7.85
CA LEU A 33 -2.27 -1.26 6.82
C LEU A 33 -1.78 -2.62 7.31
N SER A 34 -1.84 -3.60 6.43
CA SER A 34 -1.18 -4.88 6.61
C SER A 34 0.35 -4.69 6.67
N PRO A 35 1.08 -5.53 7.43
CA PRO A 35 2.53 -5.44 7.52
C PRO A 35 3.23 -5.54 6.16
N HIS A 36 2.69 -6.33 5.24
CA HIS A 36 3.21 -6.44 3.88
C HIS A 36 2.96 -5.18 3.05
N ALA A 37 1.80 -4.53 3.17
CA ALA A 37 1.54 -3.26 2.50
C ALA A 37 2.47 -2.16 3.04
N CYS A 38 2.70 -2.10 4.35
CA CYS A 38 3.67 -1.19 4.95
C CYS A 38 5.09 -1.43 4.39
N LYS A 39 5.54 -2.70 4.28
CA LYS A 39 6.83 -3.03 3.65
C LYS A 39 6.88 -2.58 2.18
N LEU A 40 5.80 -2.77 1.41
CA LEU A 40 5.74 -2.33 0.02
C LEU A 40 5.77 -0.80 -0.11
N LEU A 41 5.16 -0.08 0.83
CA LEU A 41 5.21 1.39 0.89
C LEU A 41 6.64 1.88 1.11
N LEU A 42 7.37 1.27 2.05
CA LEU A 42 8.79 1.56 2.28
C LEU A 42 9.66 1.24 1.06
N GLU A 43 9.33 0.17 0.32
CA GLU A 43 10.04 -0.17 -0.91
C GLU A 43 9.83 0.90 -1.99
N LEU A 44 8.60 1.41 -2.16
CA LEU A 44 8.33 2.53 -3.06
C LEU A 44 9.05 3.81 -2.62
N MET A 45 9.07 4.10 -1.31
CA MET A 45 9.84 5.21 -0.76
C MET A 45 11.33 5.08 -1.05
N SER A 46 11.89 3.88 -1.01
CA SER A 46 13.31 3.65 -1.32
C SER A 46 13.68 3.91 -2.79
N GLN A 47 12.70 3.86 -3.70
CA GLN A 47 12.89 4.18 -5.11
C GLN A 47 12.81 5.69 -5.39
N TYR A 48 12.28 6.48 -4.46
CA TYR A 48 12.08 7.91 -4.65
C TYR A 48 13.38 8.68 -4.45
N LYS A 49 13.74 9.52 -5.43
CA LYS A 49 14.99 10.28 -5.49
C LYS A 49 14.81 11.79 -5.38
N GLY A 50 13.56 12.27 -5.32
CA GLY A 50 13.22 13.68 -5.22
C GLY A 50 12.63 14.29 -6.50
N ASP A 51 12.80 13.63 -7.65
CA ASP A 51 12.46 14.12 -8.99
C ASP A 51 11.76 13.06 -9.87
N ASN A 52 11.33 11.96 -9.26
CA ASN A 52 10.77 10.80 -9.96
C ASN A 52 9.44 10.30 -9.35
N ASN A 53 8.74 11.10 -8.56
CA ASN A 53 7.44 10.74 -8.01
C ASN A 53 6.41 10.58 -9.13
N GLY A 54 5.80 9.40 -9.21
CA GLY A 54 4.99 9.00 -10.36
C GLY A 54 5.72 8.10 -11.35
N ASN A 55 7.01 7.84 -11.16
CA ASN A 55 7.78 6.83 -11.89
C ASN A 55 8.38 5.78 -10.94
N LEU A 56 7.65 5.44 -9.87
CA LEU A 56 7.97 4.33 -8.97
C LEU A 56 7.30 3.06 -9.48
N THR A 57 7.86 1.89 -9.20
CA THR A 57 7.33 0.65 -9.77
C THR A 57 7.33 -0.53 -8.80
N VAL A 58 6.39 -1.44 -9.03
CA VAL A 58 6.27 -2.73 -8.33
C VAL A 58 6.50 -3.91 -9.27
N ALA A 59 7.22 -3.68 -10.37
CA ALA A 59 7.56 -4.74 -11.31
C ALA A 59 8.33 -5.87 -10.61
N MET A 60 7.91 -7.12 -10.84
CA MET A 60 8.50 -8.28 -10.19
C MET A 60 10.00 -8.46 -10.50
N SER A 61 10.47 -8.01 -11.66
CA SER A 61 11.91 -8.04 -12.02
C SER A 61 12.79 -7.17 -11.12
N ILE A 62 12.21 -6.16 -10.48
CA ILE A 62 12.88 -5.28 -9.52
C ILE A 62 12.66 -5.82 -8.10
N LEU A 63 11.41 -6.11 -7.75
CA LEU A 63 11.05 -6.54 -6.40
C LEU A 63 11.62 -7.92 -6.02
N SER A 64 11.79 -8.84 -6.98
CA SER A 64 12.36 -10.16 -6.70
C SER A 64 13.79 -10.08 -6.16
N LYS A 65 14.59 -9.14 -6.68
CA LYS A 65 15.95 -8.84 -6.22
C LYS A 65 15.97 -8.31 -4.78
N ARG A 66 14.83 -7.82 -4.30
CA ARG A 66 14.60 -7.25 -2.96
C ARG A 66 13.88 -8.24 -2.03
N GLY A 67 13.76 -9.50 -2.46
CA GLY A 67 13.20 -10.60 -1.67
C GLY A 67 11.69 -10.80 -1.80
N TRP A 68 11.01 -10.10 -2.71
CA TRP A 68 9.59 -10.34 -2.97
C TRP A 68 9.40 -11.56 -3.88
N ARG A 69 8.70 -12.58 -3.39
CA ARG A 69 8.54 -13.85 -4.11
C ARG A 69 7.16 -14.03 -4.75
N SER A 70 6.16 -13.27 -4.31
CA SER A 70 4.75 -13.49 -4.68
C SER A 70 4.15 -12.28 -5.38
N ARG A 71 3.90 -12.43 -6.68
CA ARG A 71 3.17 -11.45 -7.49
C ARG A 71 1.78 -11.14 -6.91
N GLN A 72 1.09 -12.17 -6.42
CA GLN A 72 -0.24 -12.01 -5.81
C GLN A 72 -0.19 -11.19 -4.51
N THR A 73 0.88 -11.34 -3.71
CA THR A 73 1.07 -10.54 -2.50
C THR A 73 1.32 -9.07 -2.86
N VAL A 74 2.23 -8.81 -3.81
CA VAL A 74 2.48 -7.45 -4.32
C VAL A 74 1.20 -6.83 -4.87
N TRP A 75 0.41 -7.57 -5.65
CA TRP A 75 -0.85 -7.10 -6.20
C TRP A 75 -1.86 -6.72 -5.11
N ARG A 76 -2.03 -7.58 -4.08
CA ARG A 76 -2.90 -7.30 -2.93
C ARG A 76 -2.45 -6.06 -2.17
N CYS A 77 -1.15 -5.97 -1.83
CA CYS A 77 -0.57 -4.83 -1.12
C CYS A 77 -0.66 -3.53 -1.92
N LYS A 78 -0.40 -3.56 -3.24
CA LYS A 78 -0.58 -2.39 -4.13
C LYS A 78 -2.03 -1.90 -4.06
N GLY A 79 -3.00 -2.80 -4.23
CA GLY A 79 -4.42 -2.44 -4.16
C GLY A 79 -4.82 -1.88 -2.79
N GLU A 80 -4.25 -2.41 -1.72
CA GLU A 80 -4.43 -1.89 -0.36
C GLU A 80 -3.88 -0.47 -0.21
N LEU A 81 -2.66 -0.20 -0.67
CA LEU A 81 -2.03 1.13 -0.60
C LEU A 81 -2.77 2.18 -1.44
N ILE A 82 -3.32 1.78 -2.59
CA ILE A 82 -4.15 2.66 -3.43
C ILE A 82 -5.46 2.99 -2.73
N ARG A 83 -6.18 1.98 -2.20
CA ARG A 83 -7.43 2.20 -1.44
C ARG A 83 -7.19 3.05 -0.18
N ALA A 84 -6.04 2.90 0.46
CA ALA A 84 -5.62 3.67 1.62
C ALA A 84 -5.19 5.12 1.28
N GLY A 85 -5.06 5.46 -0.01
CA GLY A 85 -4.66 6.80 -0.45
C GLY A 85 -3.19 7.14 -0.20
N PHE A 86 -2.33 6.17 0.12
CA PHE A 86 -0.89 6.40 0.27
C PHE A 86 -0.16 6.41 -1.07
N VAL A 87 -0.68 5.63 -2.03
CA VAL A 87 -0.10 5.46 -3.35
C VAL A 87 -1.15 5.77 -4.43
N TYR A 88 -0.73 6.42 -5.50
CA TYR A 88 -1.54 6.71 -6.67
C TYR A 88 -0.95 6.03 -7.91
N LEU A 89 -1.79 5.52 -8.82
CA LEU A 89 -1.38 4.90 -10.08
C LEU A 89 -1.32 5.97 -11.17
N THR A 90 -0.13 6.31 -11.64
CA THR A 90 0.10 7.32 -12.69
C THR A 90 0.12 6.72 -14.09
N ARG A 91 0.44 5.43 -14.21
CA ARG A 91 0.28 4.65 -15.44
C ARG A 91 -0.18 3.25 -15.12
N LYS A 92 -1.24 2.78 -15.77
CA LYS A 92 -1.62 1.36 -15.77
C LYS A 92 -0.74 0.55 -16.71
N GLY A 93 -0.02 -0.44 -16.17
CA GLY A 93 0.76 -1.36 -16.98
C GLY A 93 -0.12 -2.28 -17.83
N HIS A 94 0.34 -2.57 -19.05
CA HIS A 94 -0.22 -3.56 -19.95
C HIS A 94 0.88 -4.53 -20.41
N MET A 95 0.54 -5.81 -20.47
CA MET A 95 1.45 -6.80 -21.05
C MET A 95 1.65 -6.53 -22.55
N PRO A 96 2.81 -6.87 -23.13
CA PRO A 96 4.01 -7.39 -22.46
C PRO A 96 4.99 -6.29 -21.99
N SER A 97 4.82 -5.05 -22.42
CA SER A 97 5.90 -4.06 -22.46
C SER A 97 5.87 -2.98 -21.37
N THR A 98 4.75 -2.80 -20.66
CA THR A 98 4.65 -1.70 -19.67
C THR A 98 4.30 -2.21 -18.28
N CYS A 99 4.91 -1.57 -17.29
CA CYS A 99 4.63 -1.80 -15.88
C CYS A 99 3.80 -0.66 -15.30
N ASP A 100 3.15 -0.95 -14.19
CA ASP A 100 2.51 0.08 -13.36
C ASP A 100 3.54 1.10 -12.90
N LEU A 101 3.17 2.37 -13.06
CA LEU A 101 3.88 3.49 -12.45
C LEU A 101 3.05 4.07 -11.32
N LEU A 102 3.72 4.37 -10.22
CA LEU A 102 3.10 4.73 -8.96
C LEU A 102 3.74 6.02 -8.40
N ALA A 103 2.95 6.74 -7.63
CA ALA A 103 3.35 7.95 -6.90
C ALA A 103 3.00 7.84 -5.42
N LEU A 104 3.81 8.47 -4.57
CA LEU A 104 3.49 8.71 -3.16
C LEU A 104 2.66 9.99 -3.07
N THR A 105 1.49 9.93 -2.42
CA THR A 105 0.52 11.04 -2.45
C THR A 105 0.91 12.22 -1.55
N TRP A 106 1.93 12.12 -0.69
CA TRP A 106 2.42 13.25 0.11
C TRP A 106 3.51 14.08 -0.57
N PHE A 107 3.99 13.66 -1.74
CA PHE A 107 4.88 14.42 -2.62
C PHE A 107 4.10 14.93 -3.84
N PRO A 108 4.50 16.05 -4.45
CA PRO A 108 3.96 16.45 -5.76
C PRO A 108 4.31 15.41 -6.83
N LEU A 109 3.54 15.33 -7.91
CA LEU A 109 3.91 14.51 -9.06
C LEU A 109 5.02 15.19 -9.86
N ASP A 110 6.01 14.39 -10.27
CA ASP A 110 7.04 14.80 -11.22
C ASP A 110 6.56 14.44 -12.62
N VAL A 111 5.96 15.42 -13.30
CA VAL A 111 5.26 15.22 -14.58
C VAL A 111 6.17 14.54 -15.61
N SER A 112 5.68 13.46 -16.19
CA SER A 112 6.41 12.66 -17.17
C SER A 112 5.51 12.31 -18.35
N PRO A 113 6.03 12.26 -19.59
CA PRO A 113 5.28 11.78 -20.77
C PRO A 113 4.86 10.30 -20.67
N LYS A 114 5.35 9.59 -19.65
CA LYS A 114 5.00 8.19 -19.40
C LYS A 114 3.64 8.02 -18.72
N PHE A 115 3.03 9.09 -18.21
CA PHE A 115 1.79 8.98 -17.45
C PHE A 115 0.60 8.76 -18.38
N ASP A 116 -0.46 8.16 -17.83
CA ASP A 116 -1.75 8.11 -18.51
C ASP A 116 -2.32 9.54 -18.63
N PRO A 117 -3.08 9.87 -19.70
CA PRO A 117 -3.55 11.24 -19.94
C PRO A 117 -4.36 11.85 -18.78
N GLU A 118 -5.17 11.03 -18.10
CA GLU A 118 -5.96 11.43 -16.93
C GLU A 118 -5.17 11.56 -15.62
N ALA A 119 -3.92 11.09 -15.58
CA ALA A 119 -3.19 10.90 -14.33
C ALA A 119 -2.99 12.21 -13.54
N LEU A 120 -2.73 13.32 -14.24
CA LEU A 120 -2.57 14.62 -13.59
C LEU A 120 -3.90 15.16 -13.05
N ALA A 121 -4.97 15.03 -13.84
CA ALA A 121 -6.29 15.55 -13.48
C ALA A 121 -6.91 14.80 -12.29
N CYS A 122 -6.62 13.50 -12.17
CA CYS A 122 -7.17 12.63 -11.13
C CYS A 122 -6.26 12.50 -9.89
N PHE A 123 -5.09 13.14 -9.87
CA PHE A 123 -4.18 13.04 -8.73
C PHE A 123 -4.69 13.85 -7.52
N GLU A 124 -4.91 13.16 -6.40
CA GLU A 124 -5.28 13.78 -5.13
C GLU A 124 -4.09 13.78 -4.15
N ALA A 125 -3.57 14.97 -3.86
CA ALA A 125 -2.49 15.13 -2.89
C ALA A 125 -2.98 14.83 -1.46
N LYS A 126 -2.21 14.04 -0.73
CA LYS A 126 -2.47 13.61 0.65
C LYS A 126 -3.79 12.83 0.80
N ALA A 127 -4.19 12.06 -0.20
CA ALA A 127 -5.42 11.25 -0.20
C ALA A 127 -5.60 10.36 1.06
N TYR A 128 -4.50 9.89 1.68
CA TYR A 128 -4.53 9.16 2.95
C TYR A 128 -5.13 9.93 4.14
N ARG A 129 -5.34 11.25 4.01
CA ARG A 129 -6.03 12.07 5.03
C ARG A 129 -7.54 11.97 4.92
N ALA A 130 -8.08 11.41 3.84
CA ALA A 130 -9.51 11.16 3.73
C ALA A 130 -9.96 10.29 4.91
N LYS A 131 -11.01 10.72 5.62
CA LYS A 131 -11.53 10.07 6.83
C LYS A 131 -12.38 8.84 6.50
N THR A 132 -11.99 8.06 5.50
CA THR A 132 -12.67 6.80 5.18
C THR A 132 -11.96 5.70 5.96
N PRO A 133 -12.57 5.11 7.00
CA PRO A 133 -11.99 3.95 7.64
C PRO A 133 -11.85 2.85 6.60
N LEU A 134 -10.62 2.37 6.37
CA LEU A 134 -10.44 1.13 5.62
C LEU A 134 -11.21 0.05 6.38
N ALA A 135 -12.06 -0.70 5.68
CA ALA A 135 -12.65 -1.89 6.24
C ALA A 135 -11.49 -2.78 6.72
N MET A 136 -11.39 -2.97 8.04
CA MET A 136 -10.37 -3.83 8.62
C MET A 136 -10.47 -5.19 7.91
N PRO A 137 -9.34 -5.77 7.45
CA PRO A 137 -9.40 -7.12 6.92
C PRO A 137 -10.03 -8.01 8.00
N ASN A 138 -11.05 -8.79 7.63
CA ASN A 138 -11.64 -9.77 8.54
C ASN A 138 -10.53 -10.73 8.93
N ILE A 139 -9.96 -10.55 10.12
CA ILE A 139 -8.95 -11.46 10.68
C ILE A 139 -9.78 -12.65 11.18
N PRO A 140 -9.76 -13.80 10.49
CA PRO A 140 -10.46 -14.96 10.99
C PRO A 140 -9.90 -15.26 12.38
N ALA A 141 -10.80 -15.49 13.34
CA ALA A 141 -10.41 -15.81 14.71
C ALA A 141 -9.35 -16.93 14.68
N LYS A 142 -8.27 -16.74 15.45
CA LYS A 142 -7.20 -17.73 15.53
C LYS A 142 -7.82 -19.06 15.94
N ARG A 143 -7.45 -20.14 15.25
CA ARG A 143 -7.87 -21.49 15.65
C ARG A 143 -7.44 -21.72 17.09
N ASP A 144 -8.42 -22.06 17.91
CA ASP A 144 -8.17 -22.51 19.26
C ASP A 144 -7.90 -24.01 19.24
N TRP A 145 -6.62 -24.37 19.19
CA TRP A 145 -6.19 -25.78 19.17
C TRP A 145 -6.48 -26.52 20.49
N THR A 146 -6.93 -25.82 21.54
CA THR A 146 -7.40 -26.45 22.78
C THR A 146 -8.82 -27.00 22.67
N LEU A 147 -9.58 -26.59 21.63
CA LEU A 147 -10.92 -27.08 21.34
C LEU A 147 -10.92 -28.15 20.23
N PRO A 148 -11.83 -29.16 20.28
CA PRO A 148 -12.03 -30.10 19.17
C PRO A 148 -12.26 -29.39 17.84
N GLY A 149 -11.60 -29.84 16.76
CA GLY A 149 -11.72 -29.22 15.44
C GLY A 149 -11.16 -27.79 15.33
N GLY A 150 -10.40 -27.33 16.33
CA GLY A 150 -9.86 -25.96 16.38
C GLY A 150 -10.91 -24.89 16.71
N GLY A 151 -11.99 -25.27 17.40
CA GLY A 151 -13.13 -24.39 17.71
C GLY A 151 -14.20 -24.32 16.62
N ARG A 152 -14.11 -25.14 15.57
CA ARG A 152 -15.22 -25.30 14.62
C ARG A 152 -16.28 -26.20 15.23
N LEU A 153 -17.53 -25.71 15.25
CA LEU A 153 -18.67 -26.59 15.46
C LEU A 153 -18.64 -27.70 14.41
N PRO A 154 -18.86 -28.97 14.80
CA PRO A 154 -18.94 -30.05 13.85
C PRO A 154 -20.02 -29.71 12.83
N VAL A 155 -19.68 -29.81 11.55
CA VAL A 155 -20.66 -29.69 10.47
C VAL A 155 -21.61 -30.86 10.64
N SER A 156 -22.81 -30.60 11.16
CA SER A 156 -23.88 -31.61 11.24
C SER A 156 -24.16 -32.05 9.82
N LYS A 157 -23.72 -33.27 9.48
CA LYS A 157 -24.17 -33.93 8.27
C LYS A 157 -25.67 -34.13 8.45
N THR A 158 -26.48 -33.39 7.71
CA THR A 158 -27.89 -33.73 7.53
C THR A 158 -27.92 -35.14 7.00
N GLN A 159 -28.39 -36.07 7.83
CA GLN A 159 -28.62 -37.45 7.46
C GLN A 159 -29.65 -37.40 6.32
N GLY A 160 -29.21 -37.68 5.09
CA GLY A 160 -30.13 -37.83 3.97
C GLY A 160 -30.97 -39.06 4.23
N ASP A 161 -32.26 -38.86 4.44
CA ASP A 161 -33.24 -39.93 4.58
C ASP A 161 -33.20 -40.83 3.34
N ALA A 162 -32.91 -42.10 3.56
CA ALA A 162 -33.01 -43.14 2.56
C ALA A 162 -34.49 -43.50 2.38
N HIS A 163 -35.09 -43.05 1.28
CA HIS A 163 -36.24 -43.72 0.67
C HIS A 163 -35.65 -44.80 -0.27
N GLY A 164 -36.04 -46.07 -0.20
CA GLY A 164 -37.38 -46.60 -0.07
C GLY A 164 -37.76 -47.15 -1.44
#